data_AF-A0A1H8UCP9-F1
#
_entry.id   AF-A0A1H8UCP9-F1
#
_cell.length_a   1.000
_cell.length_b   1.000
_cell.length_c   1.000
_cell.angle_alpha   90.00
_cell.angle_beta   90.00
_cell.angle_gamma   90.00
#
_symmetry.space_group_name_H-M   'P 1'
#
loop_
_entity.id
_entity.type
_entity.pdbx_description
1 polymer ?
#
loop_
_entity_poly.entity_id
_entity_poly.type
_entity_poly.pdbx_seq_one_letter_code
_entity_poly.pdbx_strand_id
1 'polypeptide(L)'
;MPDIKLITENLVDELIPGINRASGIYILTSFVMESGVKLLAPHLKEAALRGAEVKLLAGDYLFVTQREALRALSTKPNPER
;
A
#
# COMPACT_ATOMS: atom_id res chain seq x y z
N MET A 1 -0.22 3.29 -28.54
CA MET A 1 -1.39 3.30 -27.64
C MET A 1 -0.93 2.79 -26.28
N PRO A 2 -1.38 3.36 -25.16
CA PRO A 2 -1.13 2.70 -23.88
C PRO A 2 -1.77 1.32 -23.91
N ASP A 3 -1.01 0.32 -23.47
CA ASP A 3 -1.51 -1.05 -23.32
C ASP A 3 -2.49 -1.06 -22.14
N ILE A 4 -3.80 -1.08 -22.44
CA ILE A 4 -4.86 -1.05 -21.43
C ILE A 4 -5.17 -2.49 -21.06
N LYS A 5 -4.84 -2.86 -19.82
CA LYS A 5 -5.12 -4.17 -19.25
C LYS A 5 -6.27 -4.09 -18.26
N LEU A 6 -7.30 -4.93 -18.46
CA LEU A 6 -8.35 -5.14 -17.47
C LEU A 6 -7.86 -6.14 -16.43
N ILE A 7 -7.92 -5.76 -15.15
CA ILE A 7 -7.50 -6.58 -14.02
C ILE A 7 -8.74 -6.88 -13.17
N THR A 8 -9.14 -8.15 -13.12
CA THR A 8 -10.33 -8.60 -12.37
C THR A 8 -9.99 -9.49 -11.18
N GLU A 9 -8.76 -9.98 -11.11
CA GLU A 9 -8.25 -10.86 -10.07
C GLU A 9 -6.77 -10.57 -9.80
N ASN A 10 -6.32 -10.92 -8.58
CA ASN A 10 -4.90 -10.86 -8.19
C ASN A 10 -4.17 -9.56 -8.55
N LEU A 11 -4.83 -8.41 -8.33
CA LEU A 11 -4.27 -7.08 -8.62
C LEU A 11 -2.85 -6.87 -8.05
N VAL A 12 -2.54 -7.52 -6.93
CA VAL A 12 -1.21 -7.46 -6.31
C VAL A 12 -0.08 -7.88 -7.26
N ASP A 13 -0.31 -8.87 -8.12
CA ASP A 13 0.71 -9.39 -9.05
C ASP A 13 1.08 -8.36 -10.12
N GLU A 14 0.13 -7.51 -10.48
CA GLU A 14 0.33 -6.40 -11.42
C GLU A 14 1.00 -5.19 -10.73
N LEU A 15 0.71 -4.97 -9.45
CA LEU A 15 1.25 -3.85 -8.67
C LEU A 15 2.72 -4.07 -8.28
N ILE A 16 3.10 -5.27 -7.86
CA ILE A 16 4.46 -5.57 -7.33
C ILE A 16 5.57 -5.14 -8.29
N PRO A 17 5.54 -5.51 -9.60
CA PRO A 17 6.57 -5.07 -10.53
C PRO A 17 6.67 -3.55 -10.63
N GLY A 18 5.54 -2.84 -10.50
CA GLY A 18 5.48 -1.37 -10.49
C GLY A 18 6.12 -0.78 -9.24
N ILE A 19 5.75 -1.31 -8.07
CA ILE A 19 6.31 -0.92 -6.77
C ILE A 19 7.84 -1.11 -6.75
N ASN A 20 8.33 -2.21 -7.32
CA ASN A 20 9.76 -2.54 -7.32
C ASN A 20 10.62 -1.59 -8.17
N ARG A 21 10.04 -0.89 -9.14
CA ARG A 21 10.76 0.05 -10.03
C ARG A 21 10.42 1.52 -9.79
N ALA A 22 9.33 1.82 -9.10
CA ALA A 22 8.87 3.18 -8.88
C ALA A 22 9.84 3.99 -7.99
N SER A 23 9.98 5.27 -8.32
CA SER A 23 10.60 6.30 -7.47
C SER A 23 9.59 6.99 -6.55
N GLY A 24 8.29 6.87 -6.86
CA GLY A 24 7.20 7.40 -6.05
C GLY A 24 5.97 6.51 -6.13
N ILE A 25 5.36 6.23 -4.97
CA ILE A 25 4.20 5.36 -4.81
C ILE A 25 3.18 6.10 -3.97
N TYR A 26 2.03 6.40 -4.58
CA TYR A 26 0.96 7.18 -3.97
C TYR A 26 -0.33 6.36 -4.03
N ILE A 27 -0.79 5.90 -2.87
CA ILE A 27 -2.00 5.08 -2.75
C ILE A 27 -3.09 5.93 -2.12
N LEU A 28 -4.17 6.15 -2.86
CA LEU A 28 -5.39 6.79 -2.37
C LEU A 28 -6.50 5.74 -2.35
N THR A 29 -7.05 5.47 -1.17
CA THR A 29 -8.09 4.45 -0.99
C THR A 29 -9.13 4.88 0.02
N SER A 30 -10.36 4.41 -0.13
CA SER A 30 -11.44 4.69 0.82
C SER A 30 -11.22 4.02 2.18
N PHE A 31 -10.59 2.85 2.19
CA PHE A 31 -10.27 2.11 3.40
C PHE A 31 -9.08 1.16 3.22
N VAL A 32 -8.51 0.69 4.33
CA VAL A 32 -7.43 -0.31 4.34
C VAL A 32 -7.74 -1.46 5.30
N MET A 33 -7.48 -2.68 4.86
CA MET A 33 -7.64 -3.91 5.65
C MET A 33 -6.29 -4.59 5.84
N GLU A 34 -6.12 -5.27 6.97
CA GLU A 34 -4.87 -5.92 7.36
C GLU A 34 -4.46 -7.00 6.35
N SER A 35 -5.42 -7.75 5.81
CA SER A 35 -5.19 -8.80 4.81
C SER A 35 -4.50 -8.25 3.56
N GLY A 36 -4.97 -7.13 3.02
CA GLY A 36 -4.35 -6.47 1.86
C GLY A 36 -2.99 -5.85 2.21
N VAL A 37 -2.87 -5.28 3.40
CA VAL A 37 -1.59 -4.71 3.87
C VAL A 37 -0.51 -5.76 4.02
N LYS A 38 -0.81 -6.96 4.53
CA LYS A 38 0.15 -8.06 4.64
C LYS A 38 0.79 -8.42 3.30
N LEU A 39 0.05 -8.28 2.21
CA LEU A 39 0.55 -8.54 0.86
C LEU A 39 1.47 -7.42 0.36
N LEU A 40 1.09 -6.16 0.55
CA LEU A 40 1.81 -5.01 -0.04
C LEU A 40 2.93 -4.46 0.84
N ALA A 41 2.81 -4.53 2.17
CA ALA A 41 3.72 -3.86 3.10
C ALA A 41 5.20 -4.25 2.92
N PRO A 42 5.58 -5.52 2.69
CA PRO A 42 6.98 -5.86 2.43
C PRO A 42 7.54 -5.12 1.21
N HIS A 43 6.79 -5.09 0.10
CA HIS A 43 7.22 -4.43 -1.13
C HIS A 43 7.29 -2.91 -0.99
N LEU A 44 6.34 -2.30 -0.27
CA LEU A 44 6.35 -0.87 0.00
C LEU A 44 7.53 -0.48 0.91
N LYS A 45 7.88 -1.31 1.89
CA LYS A 45 9.06 -1.11 2.75
C LYS A 45 10.36 -1.21 1.96
N GLU A 46 10.50 -2.22 1.11
CA GLU A 46 11.67 -2.35 0.23
C GLU A 46 11.79 -1.16 -0.74
N ALA A 47 10.67 -0.67 -1.28
CA ALA A 47 10.67 0.53 -2.11
C ALA A 47 11.13 1.77 -1.32
N ALA A 48 10.64 1.96 -0.09
CA ALA A 48 11.08 3.06 0.77
C ALA A 48 12.56 2.95 1.14
N LEU A 49 13.07 1.74 1.42
CA LEU A 49 14.49 1.49 1.70
C LEU A 49 15.39 1.82 0.50
N ARG A 50 14.90 1.59 -0.73
CA ARG A 50 15.56 2.02 -1.97
C ARG A 50 15.53 3.54 -2.18
N GLY A 51 14.79 4.28 -1.35
CA GLY A 51 14.64 5.74 -1.43
C GLY A 51 13.42 6.19 -2.24
N ALA A 52 12.49 5.29 -2.59
CA ALA A 52 11.24 5.69 -3.20
C ALA A 52 10.34 6.41 -2.19
N GLU A 53 9.65 7.46 -2.64
CA GLU A 53 8.69 8.17 -1.80
C GLU A 53 7.38 7.38 -1.74
N VAL A 54 6.98 6.94 -0.54
CA VAL A 54 5.74 6.17 -0.34
C VAL A 54 4.76 6.99 0.49
N LYS A 55 3.60 7.31 -0.09
CA LYS A 55 2.49 7.98 0.59
C LYS A 55 1.21 7.17 0.46
N LEU A 56 0.51 7.03 1.57
CA LEU A 56 -0.79 6.39 1.63
C LEU A 56 -1.77 7.33 2.31
N LEU A 57 -2.89 7.60 1.62
CA LEU A 57 -4.03 8.31 2.18
C LEU A 57 -5.21 7.34 2.17
N ALA A 58 -5.69 7.01 3.36
CA ALA A 58 -6.86 6.18 3.57
C ALA A 58 -7.95 7.00 4.29
N GLY A 59 -9.19 6.80 3.88
CA GLY A 59 -10.35 7.22 4.65
C GLY A 59 -10.70 6.21 5.75
N ASP A 60 -11.73 6.55 6.52
CA ASP A 60 -12.43 5.67 7.46
C ASP A 60 -13.82 5.30 6.92
N TYR A 61 -13.96 5.18 5.60
CA TYR A 61 -15.25 4.93 4.96
C TYR A 61 -15.93 3.69 5.55
N LEU A 62 -17.18 3.87 6.00
CA LEU A 62 -17.98 2.87 6.71
C LEU A 62 -17.29 2.25 7.95
N PHE A 63 -16.31 2.94 8.53
CA PHE A 63 -15.49 2.47 9.65
C PHE A 63 -14.74 1.15 9.35
N VAL A 64 -14.43 0.88 8.08
CA VAL A 64 -13.77 -0.38 7.66
C VAL A 64 -12.26 -0.35 7.88
N THR A 65 -11.64 0.83 7.91
CA THR A 65 -10.18 0.94 8.07
C THR A 65 -9.71 0.36 9.40
N GLN A 66 -8.86 -0.66 9.30
CA GLN A 66 -8.33 -1.36 10.47
C GLN A 66 -7.10 -0.65 11.02
N ARG A 67 -7.05 -0.47 12.34
CA ARG A 67 -5.94 0.20 13.02
C ARG A 67 -4.63 -0.54 12.81
N GLU A 68 -4.67 -1.87 12.84
CA GLU A 68 -3.52 -2.76 12.69
C GLU A 68 -2.91 -2.65 11.29
N ALA A 69 -3.76 -2.48 10.27
CA ALA A 69 -3.34 -2.23 8.89
C ALA A 69 -2.51 -0.94 8.79
N LEU A 70 -2.99 0.17 9.37
CA LEU A 70 -2.26 1.44 9.40
C LEU A 70 -0.96 1.33 10.19
N ARG A 71 -0.97 0.63 11.32
CA ARG A 71 0.23 0.40 12.15
C ARG A 71 1.30 -0.40 11.40
N ALA A 72 0.91 -1.41 10.63
CA ALA A 72 1.85 -2.21 9.84
C ALA A 72 2.54 -1.42 8.71
N LEU A 73 1.88 -0.37 8.22
CA LEU A 73 2.39 0.54 7.18
C LEU A 73 3.19 1.72 7.74
N SER A 74 2.92 2.13 8.98
CA SER A 74 3.62 3.24 9.63
C SER A 74 5.08 2.88 9.92
N THR A 75 5.99 3.78 9.54
CA THR A 75 7.41 3.73 9.93
C THR A 75 7.68 4.36 11.29
N LYS A 76 6.71 5.12 11.83
CA LYS A 76 6.83 5.69 13.17
C LYS A 76 6.49 4.64 14.23
N PRO A 77 7.27 4.55 15.31
CA PRO A 77 6.95 3.68 16.43
C PRO A 77 5.57 4.04 16.99
N ASN A 78 4.83 3.00 17.36
CA ASN A 78 3.51 3.10 17.93
C ASN A 78 3.55 4.03 19.18
N PRO A 79 2.83 5.17 19.19
CA PRO A 79 2.85 6.08 20.33
C PRO A 79 2.14 5.52 21.57
N GLU A 80 1.42 4.40 21.45
CA GLU A 80 0.60 3.84 22.53
C GLU A 80 0.83 2.33 22.66
N ARG A 81 1.86 1.97 23.43
CA ARG A 81 1.82 0.75 24.23
C ARG A 81 0.70 0.89 25.27
#